data_AF-A0A2V8JCK8-F1
#
_entry.id   AF-A0A2V8JCK8-F1
#
_cell.length_a   1.000
_cell.length_b   1.000
_cell.length_c   1.000
_cell.angle_alpha   90.00
_cell.angle_beta   90.00
_cell.angle_gamma   90.00
#
_symmetry.space_group_name_H-M   'P 1'
#
loop_
_entity.id
_entity.type
_entity.pdbx_description
1 polymer ?
#
loop_
_entity_poly.entity_id
_entity_poly.type
_entity_poly.pdbx_seq_one_letter_code
_entity_poly.pdbx_strand_id
1 'polypeptide(L)' 'EVLQLLAEGKTNKDVAVLLNLSPQTIESHRANLMQKLGLHSTADIILYAVRKRIIS' A
#
# COMPACT_ATOMS: atom_id res chain seq x y z
N GLU A 1 -1.04 -7.52 -1.55
CA GLU A 1 -2.23 -6.85 -2.15
C GLU A 1 -2.26 -5.35 -1.85
N VAL A 2 -2.45 -4.90 -0.60
CA VAL A 2 -2.50 -3.44 -0.30
C VAL A 2 -1.24 -2.68 -0.74
N LEU A 3 -0.04 -3.19 -0.42
CA LEU A 3 1.22 -2.54 -0.85
C LEU A 3 1.33 -2.44 -2.37
N GLN A 4 0.95 -3.48 -3.10
CA GLN A 4 1.01 -3.49 -4.56
C GLN A 4 0.08 -2.43 -5.15
N LEU A 5 -1.19 -2.41 -4.71
CA LEU A 5 -2.17 -1.44 -5.22
C LEU A 5 -1.75 0.01 -4.87
N LEU A 6 -1.20 0.24 -3.68
CA LEU A 6 -0.64 1.54 -3.31
C LEU A 6 0.57 1.91 -4.19
N ALA A 7 1.43 0.95 -4.51
CA ALA A 7 2.60 1.17 -5.37
C ALA A 7 2.21 1.39 -6.84
N GLU A 8 1.08 0.84 -7.28
CA GLU A 8 0.44 1.12 -8.58
C GLU A 8 -0.28 2.49 -8.61
N GLY A 9 -0.21 3.27 -7.53
CA GLY A 9 -0.79 4.62 -7.44
C GLY A 9 -2.26 4.66 -7.07
N LYS A 10 -2.86 3.56 -6.62
CA LYS A 10 -4.25 3.55 -6.12
C LYS A 10 -4.35 4.29 -4.79
N THR A 11 -5.44 5.04 -4.60
CA THR A 11 -5.72 5.70 -3.33
C THR A 11 -6.29 4.71 -2.31
N ASN A 12 -6.27 5.05 -1.02
CA ASN A 12 -6.88 4.23 0.03
C ASN A 12 -8.36 3.91 -0.27
N LYS A 13 -9.08 4.83 -0.92
CA LYS A 13 -10.48 4.63 -1.34
C LYS A 13 -10.60 3.60 -2.47
N ASP A 14 -9.74 3.68 -3.48
CA ASP A 14 -9.74 2.72 -4.59
C ASP A 14 -9.42 1.30 -4.10
N VAL A 15 -8.41 1.20 -3.23
CA VAL A 15 -8.01 -0.07 -2.61
C VAL A 15 -9.15 -0.64 -1.75
N ALA A 16 -9.86 0.22 -1.01
CA ALA A 16 -11.00 -0.19 -0.22
C ALA A 16 -12.12 -0.77 -1.09
N VAL A 17 -12.43 -0.14 -2.23
CA VAL A 17 -13.42 -0.65 -3.19
C VAL A 17 -12.96 -1.97 -3.80
N LEU A 18 -11.69 -2.06 -4.25
CA LEU A 18 -11.14 -3.27 -4.88
C LEU A 18 -11.12 -4.47 -3.94
N LEU A 19 -10.88 -4.24 -2.65
CA LEU A 19 -10.82 -5.29 -1.63
C LEU A 19 -12.16 -5.49 -0.90
N ASN A 20 -13.20 -4.74 -1.25
CA ASN A 20 -14.49 -4.72 -0.57
C ASN A 20 -14.37 -4.50 0.96
N LEU A 21 -13.51 -3.55 1.34
CA LEU A 21 -13.21 -3.16 2.72
C LEU A 21 -13.55 -1.69 2.95
N SER A 22 -13.57 -1.26 4.22
CA SER A 22 -13.70 0.16 4.54
C SER A 22 -12.38 0.91 4.31
N PRO A 23 -12.40 2.19 3.90
CA PRO A 23 -11.19 3.01 3.80
C PRO A 23 -10.39 3.07 5.12
N GLN A 24 -11.08 3.03 6.26
CA GLN A 24 -10.45 3.03 7.58
C GLN A 24 -9.67 1.74 7.86
N THR A 25 -10.17 0.60 7.37
CA THR A 25 -9.47 -0.68 7.40
C THR A 25 -8.20 -0.62 6.55
N ILE A 26 -8.27 -0.02 5.36
CA ILE A 26 -7.10 0.16 4.49
C ILE A 26 -6.07 1.10 5.13
N GLU A 27 -6.51 2.20 5.76
CA GLU A 27 -5.64 3.12 6.51
C GLU A 27 -4.83 2.37 7.58
N SER A 28 -5.52 1.53 8.36
CA SER A 28 -4.90 0.69 9.41
C SER A 28 -3.93 -0.33 8.81
N HIS A 29 -4.30 -1.00 7.72
CA HIS A 29 -3.41 -1.93 7.02
C HIS A 29 -2.17 -1.24 6.47
N ARG A 30 -2.33 -0.05 5.87
CA ARG A 30 -1.22 0.75 5.36
C ARG A 30 -0.27 1.16 6.49
N ALA A 31 -0.79 1.67 7.60
CA ALA A 31 0.01 2.06 8.75
C ALA A 31 0.81 0.87 9.33
N ASN A 32 0.14 -0.27 9.54
CA ASN A 32 0.78 -1.48 10.05
C ASN A 32 1.86 -2.02 9.08
N LEU A 33 1.57 -1.99 7.78
CA LEU A 33 2.50 -2.43 6.75
C LEU A 33 3.73 -1.50 6.68
N MET A 34 3.51 -0.19 6.71
CA MET A 34 4.59 0.80 6.75
C MET A 34 5.47 0.64 7.98
N GLN A 35 4.88 0.46 9.17
CA GLN A 35 5.67 0.17 10.38
C GLN A 35 6.46 -1.13 10.27
N LYS A 36 5.84 -2.24 9.84
CA LYS A 36 6.50 -3.54 9.74
C LYS A 36 7.67 -3.55 8.75
N LEU A 37 7.58 -2.72 7.71
CA LEU A 37 8.59 -2.65 6.65
C LEU A 37 9.56 -1.46 6.81
N GLY A 38 9.38 -0.63 7.84
CA GLY A 38 10.20 0.58 8.04
C GLY A 38 10.05 1.60 6.91
N LEU A 39 8.85 1.72 6.33
CA LEU A 39 8.54 2.65 5.24
C LEU A 39 7.88 3.89 5.83
N HIS A 40 8.29 5.08 5.41
CA HIS A 40 7.85 6.34 6.01
C HIS A 40 7.09 7.21 5.00
N SER A 41 7.17 6.90 3.72
CA SER A 41 6.53 7.65 2.65
C SER A 41 5.94 6.75 1.57
N THR A 42 5.08 7.32 0.73
CA THR A 42 4.60 6.63 -0.48
C THR A 42 5.75 6.35 -1.46
N ALA A 43 6.77 7.20 -1.50
CA ALA A 43 7.98 6.94 -2.29
C ALA A 43 8.72 5.69 -1.80
N ASP A 44 8.80 5.47 -0.48
CA ASP A 44 9.40 4.26 0.09
C ASP A 44 8.60 3.01 -0.29
N ILE A 45 7.26 3.11 -0.31
CA ILE A 45 6.39 2.01 -0.76
C ILE A 45 6.67 1.66 -2.22
N ILE A 46 6.76 2.66 -3.10
CA ILE A 46 7.06 2.46 -4.53
C ILE A 46 8.46 1.84 -4.69
N LEU A 47 9.47 2.42 -4.05
CA LEU A 47 10.85 1.92 -4.12
C LEU A 47 10.97 0.49 -3.58
N TYR A 48 10.27 0.19 -2.49
CA TYR A 48 10.20 -1.16 -1.92
C TYR A 48 9.56 -2.14 -2.90
N ALA A 49 8.43 -1.75 -3.52
CA ALA A 49 7.72 -2.60 -4.47
C ALA A 49 8.55 -2.89 -5.73
N VAL A 50 9.27 -1.90 -6.26
CA VAL A 50 10.22 -2.07 -7.38
C VAL A 50 11.37 -3.00 -6.98
N ARG A 51 12.00 -2.75 -5.83
CA ARG A 51 13.12 -3.60 -5.33
C ARG A 51 12.71 -5.06 -5.13
N LYS A 52 11.47 -5.29 -4.72
CA LYS A 52 10.91 -6.63 -4.52
C LYS A 52 10.29 -7.23 -5.80
N ARG A 53 10.35 -6.53 -6.94
CA ARG A 53 9.72 -6.92 -8.21
C ARG A 53 8.21 -7.21 -8.07
N ILE A 54 7.55 -6.49 -7.17
CA ILE A 54 6.10 -6.55 -6.98
C ILE A 54 5.40 -5.79 -8.11
N ILE A 55 6.02 -4.70 -8.57
CA ILE A 55 5.62 -3.91 -9.74
C ILE A 55 6.84 -3.73 -10.66
N SER A 56 6.62 -3.62 -11.97
CA SER A 56 7.67 -3.42 -12.99
C SER A 56 7.44 -2.14 -13.78
#